data_AF-A0AA38SKW2-F1
#
_entry.id   AF-A0AA38SKW2-F1
#
_cell.length_a   1.000
_cell.length_b   1.000
_cell.length_c   1.000
_cell.angle_alpha   90.00
_cell.angle_beta   90.00
_cell.angle_gamma   90.00
#
_symmetry.space_group_name_H-M   'P 1'
#
loop_
_entity.id
_entity.type
_entity.pdbx_description
1 polymer ?
#
loop_
_entity_poly.entity_id
_entity_poly.type
_entity_poly.pdbx_seq_one_letter_code
_entity_poly.pdbx_strand_id
1 'polypeptide(L)'
;MTDQFKDIESTDDKYYLCDAAYPNTRGFLTPYLNTKYWLADFRRRRPVTKEEKFNYAHAQLRNVIERAYAVLKARFPILKQMASYPFPKQRGRGCLFCNP
;
A
#
# COMPACT_ATOMS: atom_id res chain seq x y z
N MET A 1 13.51 -10.58 10.81
CA MET A 1 12.80 -9.40 10.26
C MET A 1 11.94 -9.75 9.04
N THR A 2 11.87 -11.03 8.63
CA THR A 2 11.05 -11.56 7.52
C THR A 2 9.77 -12.27 7.99
N ASP A 3 9.58 -12.49 9.29
CA ASP A 3 8.47 -13.31 9.81
C ASP A 3 7.19 -12.52 10.15
N GLN A 4 7.14 -11.20 9.97
CA GLN A 4 5.95 -10.38 10.31
C GLN A 4 4.88 -10.36 9.21
N PHE A 5 5.19 -10.85 8.00
CA PHE A 5 4.27 -10.84 6.84
C PHE A 5 3.94 -12.24 6.30
N LYS A 6 4.42 -13.29 6.96
CA LYS A 6 4.12 -14.70 6.59
C LYS A 6 2.68 -15.09 6.86
N ASP A 7 2.01 -14.40 7.79
CA ASP A 7 0.64 -14.71 8.20
C ASP A 7 -0.42 -14.15 7.24
N ILE A 8 -0.01 -13.35 6.25
CA ILE A 8 -0.87 -12.95 5.14
C ILE A 8 -0.73 -14.01 4.04
N GLU A 9 -1.37 -15.15 4.26
CA GLU A 9 -1.45 -16.19 3.25
C GLU A 9 -2.34 -15.67 2.11
N SER A 10 -1.69 -15.25 1.02
CA SER A 10 -2.38 -15.00 -0.25
C SER A 10 -2.98 -16.32 -0.70
N THR A 11 -4.30 -16.46 -0.58
CA THR A 11 -5.04 -17.49 -1.30
C THR A 11 -4.61 -17.42 -2.76
N ASP A 12 -4.34 -18.56 -3.41
CA ASP A 12 -3.56 -18.66 -4.66
C ASP A 12 -4.05 -17.76 -5.84
N ASP A 13 -5.22 -17.14 -5.72
CA ASP A 13 -5.86 -16.25 -6.71
C ASP A 13 -5.94 -14.75 -6.32
N LYS A 14 -5.39 -14.32 -5.19
CA LYS A 14 -5.53 -12.93 -4.70
C LYS A 14 -4.19 -12.25 -4.44
N TYR A 15 -4.07 -11.01 -4.89
CA TYR A 15 -2.89 -10.17 -4.71
C TYR A 15 -3.23 -8.89 -3.95
N TYR A 16 -2.37 -8.51 -3.02
CA TYR A 16 -2.44 -7.26 -2.28
C TYR A 16 -1.60 -6.18 -2.95
N LEU A 17 -2.17 -4.98 -3.13
CA LEU A 17 -1.45 -3.84 -3.66
C LEU A 17 -0.57 -3.23 -2.55
N CYS A 18 0.74 -3.18 -2.77
CA CYS A 18 1.70 -2.67 -1.80
C CYS A 18 2.45 -1.44 -2.29
N ASP A 19 2.97 -0.66 -1.34
CA ASP A 19 3.87 0.46 -1.61
C ASP A 19 5.27 -0.02 -1.99
N ALA A 20 6.07 0.87 -2.59
CA ALA A 20 7.47 0.63 -2.91
C ALA A 20 8.35 0.34 -1.67
N ALA A 21 7.87 0.67 -0.47
CA ALA A 21 8.53 0.36 0.80
C ALA A 21 8.44 -1.12 1.21
N TYR A 22 7.60 -1.91 0.54
CA TYR A 22 7.42 -3.33 0.83
C TYR A 22 8.27 -4.21 -0.09
N PRO A 23 8.76 -5.36 0.41
CA PRO A 23 9.41 -6.34 -0.43
C PRO A 23 8.40 -6.96 -1.40
N ASN A 24 8.83 -7.20 -2.65
CA ASN A 24 8.02 -7.89 -3.64
C ASN A 24 8.01 -9.40 -3.34
N THR A 25 7.10 -9.85 -2.48
CA THR A 25 6.92 -11.26 -2.12
C THR A 25 5.66 -11.83 -2.77
N ARG A 26 5.56 -13.17 -2.87
CA ARG A 26 4.38 -13.83 -3.45
C ARG A 26 3.12 -13.38 -2.71
N GLY A 27 2.11 -12.95 -3.45
CA GLY A 27 0.87 -12.38 -2.91
C GLY A 27 0.84 -10.85 -2.78
N PHE A 28 1.97 -10.17 -3.00
CA PHE A 28 2.06 -8.71 -2.97
C PHE A 28 2.48 -8.15 -4.33
N LEU A 29 1.85 -7.06 -4.73
CA LEU A 29 2.12 -6.33 -5.96
C LEU A 29 2.70 -4.97 -5.61
N THR A 30 4.03 -4.89 -5.68
CA THR A 30 4.78 -3.65 -5.53
C THR A 30 5.03 -3.04 -6.91
N PRO A 31 5.14 -1.71 -7.02
CA PRO A 31 5.43 -1.07 -8.30
C PRO A 31 6.84 -1.43 -8.78
N TYR A 32 7.03 -1.49 -10.09
CA TYR A 32 8.35 -1.67 -10.68
C TYR A 32 9.26 -0.49 -10.32
N LEU A 33 10.40 -0.80 -9.71
CA LEU A 33 11.43 0.18 -9.39
C LEU A 33 12.08 0.70 -10.69
N ASN A 34 12.64 1.91 -10.64
CA ASN A 34 13.33 2.57 -11.77
C ASN A 34 12.47 2.87 -13.01
N THR A 35 11.15 2.75 -12.90
CA THR A 35 10.21 3.09 -13.97
C THR A 35 9.31 4.23 -13.51
N LYS A 36 8.82 5.07 -14.43
CA LYS A 36 7.91 6.18 -14.08
C LYS A 36 6.71 5.66 -13.30
N TYR A 37 6.40 6.35 -12.20
CA TYR A 37 5.38 5.93 -11.25
C TYR A 37 4.31 6.99 -11.03
N TRP A 38 4.65 8.27 -11.20
CA TRP A 38 3.72 9.35 -10.90
C TRP A 38 2.63 9.49 -11.97
N LEU A 39 1.37 9.52 -11.54
CA LEU A 39 0.22 9.71 -12.42
C LEU A 39 0.34 10.96 -13.30
N ALA A 40 0.98 12.00 -12.79
CA ALA A 40 1.20 13.27 -13.49
C ALA A 40 2.11 13.09 -14.72
N ASP A 41 3.10 12.20 -14.65
CA ASP A 41 4.02 11.92 -15.76
C ASP A 41 3.28 11.31 -16.95
N PHE A 42 2.21 10.57 -16.68
CA PHE A 42 1.39 9.90 -17.69
C PHE A 42 0.28 10.79 -18.28
N ARG A 43 0.04 11.99 -17.73
CA ARG A 43 -0.93 12.94 -18.31
C ARG A 43 -0.47 13.51 -19.64
N ARG A 44 0.86 13.63 -19.84
CA ARG A 44 1.47 14.21 -21.05
C ARG A 44 1.94 13.15 -22.05
N ARG A 45 2.28 11.95 -21.59
CA ARG A 45 2.75 10.84 -22.44
C ARG A 45 2.15 9.54 -21.97
N ARG A 46 1.58 8.75 -22.89
CA ARG A 46 1.00 7.45 -22.56
C ARG A 46 2.10 6.46 -22.17
N PRO A 47 1.85 5.55 -21.22
CA PRO A 47 2.79 4.48 -20.86
C PRO A 47 3.05 3.59 -22.08
N VAL A 48 4.33 3.40 -22.42
CA VAL A 48 4.77 2.68 -23.61
C VAL A 48 5.17 1.26 -23.24
N THR A 49 5.98 1.09 -22.19
CA THR A 49 6.47 -0.23 -21.79
C THR A 49 5.45 -0.98 -20.94
N LYS A 50 5.64 -2.30 -20.79
CA LYS A 50 4.80 -3.13 -19.93
C LYS A 50 4.92 -2.70 -18.46
N GLU A 51 6.13 -2.36 -18.00
CA GLU A 51 6.32 -1.87 -16.62
C GLU A 51 5.65 -0.52 -16.40
N GLU A 52 5.74 0.41 -17.37
CA GLU A 52 5.08 1.72 -17.29
C GLU A 52 3.55 1.58 -17.21
N LYS A 53 2.96 0.66 -17.97
CA LYS A 53 1.51 0.39 -17.92
C LYS A 53 1.09 -0.19 -16.59
N PHE A 54 1.87 -1.12 -16.05
CA PHE A 54 1.63 -1.68 -14.73
C PHE A 54 1.74 -0.61 -13.65
N ASN A 55 2.81 0.18 -13.64
CA ASN A 55 3.01 1.25 -12.67
C ASN A 55 1.92 2.32 -12.74
N TYR A 56 1.46 2.66 -13.95
CA TYR A 56 0.33 3.57 -14.13
C TYR A 56 -0.95 3.01 -13.49
N ALA A 57 -1.31 1.76 -13.79
CA ALA A 57 -2.48 1.12 -13.21
C ALA A 57 -2.36 0.96 -11.67
N HIS A 58 -1.17 0.62 -11.19
CA HIS A 58 -0.83 0.53 -9.77
C HIS A 58 -1.05 1.86 -9.06
N ALA A 59 -0.49 2.96 -9.59
CA ALA A 59 -0.65 4.30 -9.05
C ALA A 59 -2.10 4.81 -9.13
N GLN A 60 -2.86 4.44 -10.17
CA GLN A 60 -4.29 4.75 -10.25
C GLN A 60 -5.07 4.06 -9.13
N LEU A 61 -4.84 2.77 -8.92
CA LEU A 61 -5.53 2.00 -7.89
C LEU A 61 -5.17 2.50 -6.49
N ARG A 62 -3.88 2.79 -6.26
CA ARG A 62 -3.40 3.37 -5.00
C ARG A 62 -4.09 4.71 -4.70
N ASN A 63 -4.21 5.59 -5.68
CA ASN A 63 -4.89 6.87 -5.50
C ASN A 63 -6.36 6.69 -5.08
N VAL A 64 -7.07 5.70 -5.64
CA VAL A 64 -8.45 5.39 -5.22
C VAL A 64 -8.49 4.94 -3.76
N ILE A 65 -7.59 4.05 -3.37
CA ILE A 65 -7.48 3.55 -1.99
C ILE A 65 -7.15 4.70 -1.02
N GLU A 66 -6.15 5.50 -1.33
CA GLU A 66 -5.74 6.65 -0.50
C GLU A 66 -6.86 7.67 -0.34
N ARG A 67 -7.60 7.97 -1.42
CA ARG A 67 -8.76 8.88 -1.35
C ARG A 67 -9.89 8.29 -0.50
N ALA A 68 -10.16 6.99 -0.62
CA ALA A 68 -11.13 6.31 0.24
C ALA A 68 -10.71 6.38 1.71
N TYR A 69 -9.44 6.13 2.02
CA TYR A 69 -8.89 6.29 3.36
C TYR A 69 -8.97 7.74 3.87
N ALA A 70 -8.71 8.72 3.02
CA ALA A 70 -8.84 10.13 3.39
C ALA A 70 -10.28 10.48 3.77
N VAL A 71 -11.27 10.00 3.01
CA VAL A 71 -12.70 10.17 3.34
C VAL A 71 -13.05 9.48 4.65
N LEU A 72 -12.56 8.25 4.85
CA LEU A 72 -12.76 7.51 6.10
C LEU A 72 -12.17 8.26 7.30
N LYS A 73 -10.96 8.79 7.19
CA LYS A 73 -10.32 9.60 8.24
C LYS A 73 -11.07 10.91 8.51
N ALA A 74 -11.66 11.53 7.48
CA ALA A 74 -12.47 12.73 7.65
C ALA A 74 -13.80 12.43 8.35
N ARG A 75 -14.44 11.30 8.04
CA ARG A 75 -15.71 10.87 8.63
C ARG A 75 -15.57 10.34 10.05
N PHE A 76 -14.45 9.69 10.35
CA PHE A 76 -14.18 9.05 11.64
C PHE A 76 -12.96 9.68 12.32
N PRO A 77 -13.15 10.72 13.15
CA PRO A 77 -12.06 11.38 13.90
C PRO A 77 -11.26 10.42 14.79
N ILE A 78 -11.86 9.29 15.21
CA ILE A 78 -11.19 8.24 15.96
C ILE A 78 -10.03 7.60 15.18
N LEU A 79 -10.07 7.60 13.84
CA LEU A 79 -8.96 7.15 12.99
C LEU A 79 -7.88 8.24 12.81
N LYS A 80 -8.18 9.48 13.21
CA LYS A 80 -7.25 10.63 13.14
C LYS A 80 -6.41 10.75 14.41
N GLN A 81 -6.98 10.38 15.56
CA GLN A 81 -6.26 10.26 16.84
C GLN A 81 -5.86 8.81 17.09
N MET A 82 -4.84 8.32 16.40
CA MET A 82 -4.05 7.23 16.98
C MET A 82 -3.29 7.83 18.16
N ALA A 83 -3.75 7.59 19.38
CA ALA A 83 -2.96 7.89 20.56
C ALA A 83 -1.62 7.17 20.41
N SER A 84 -0.52 7.92 20.48
CA SER A 84 0.84 7.37 20.52
C SER A 84 0.99 6.61 21.84
N TYR A 85 0.53 5.36 21.84
CA TYR A 85 0.75 4.47 22.95
C TYR A 85 2.17 3.92 22.82
N PRO A 86 2.97 3.96 23.90
CA PRO A 86 4.29 3.35 23.86
C PRO A 86 4.17 1.86 23.49
N PHE A 87 5.09 1.43 22.63
CA PHE A 87 5.22 0.08 22.02
C PHE A 87 4.87 -1.12 22.94
N PRO A 88 5.18 -1.13 24.26
CA PRO A 88 4.85 -2.25 25.13
C PRO A 88 3.35 -2.58 25.22
N LYS A 89 2.46 -1.61 24.99
CA LYS A 89 0.99 -1.80 25.09
C LYS A 89 0.32 -2.28 23.80
N GLN A 90 0.98 -2.16 22.64
CA GLN A 90 0.40 -2.55 21.35
C GLN A 90 0.46 -4.06 21.09
N ARG A 91 1.35 -4.80 21.76
CA ARG A 91 1.49 -6.27 21.57
C ARG A 91 0.31 -7.09 22.11
N GLY A 92 -0.50 -6.52 23.01
CA GLY A 92 -1.63 -7.23 23.64
C GLY A 92 -2.97 -7.09 22.90
N ARG A 93 -3.08 -6.21 21.90
CA ARG A 93 -4.26 -6.07 21.05
C ARG A 93 -3.78 -6.00 19.61
N GLY A 94 -3.99 -7.09 18.87
CA GLY A 94 -3.52 -7.28 17.50
C GLY A 94 -3.93 -6.15 16.54
N CYS A 95 -3.12 -5.11 16.50
CA CYS A 95 -3.21 -4.02 15.55
C CYS A 95 -2.01 -4.14 14.60
N LEU A 96 -2.22 -4.79 13.46
CA LEU A 96 -1.25 -5.02 12.38
C LEU A 96 -1.01 -3.80 11.49
N PHE A 97 -1.60 -2.64 11.79
CA PHE A 97 -1.44 -1.43 10.99
C PHE A 97 -0.41 -0.48 11.59
N CYS A 98 0.83 -0.97 11.70
CA CYS A 98 2.00 -0.11 11.75
C CYS A 98 2.55 -0.01 10.32
N ASN A 99 2.33 1.14 9.67
CA ASN A 99 3.09 1.49 8.47
C ASN A 99 4.25 2.41 8.89
N PRO A 100 5.46 2.24 8.32
CA PRO A 100 6.63 3.08 8.59
C PRO A 100 6.45 4.57 8.27
#